data_AF-A0A6S7JX90-F1
#
_entry.id   AF-A0A6S7JX90-F1
#
_cell.length_a   1.000
_cell.length_b   1.000
_cell.length_c   1.000
_cell.angle_alpha   90.00
_cell.angle_beta   90.00
_cell.angle_gamma   90.00
#
_symmetry.space_group_name_H-M   'P 1'
#
loop_
_entity.id
_entity.type
_entity.pdbx_description
1 polymer ?
#
loop_
_entity_poly.entity_id
_entity_poly.type
_entity_poly.pdbx_seq_one_letter_code
_entity_poly.pdbx_strand_id
1 'polypeptide(L)'
;MCLGMAVNDKLRFVMLSLTDTVSSLYKLMEDEKYLRTRLGADKWKSLIENSSLQIHECKEGFNLQRVKFCETCSRVRLGMTGDEWANCKSPDSFIGFGGQGSSTCGTPTPELVSCGNLVRCRDHEDKEIRAFGYIFVR
;
A
#
# COMPACT_ATOMS: atom_id res chain seq x y z
N MET A 1 -15.22 -6.31 -3.37
CA MET A 1 -14.94 -5.61 -2.10
C MET A 1 -14.85 -4.11 -2.39
N CYS A 2 -15.37 -3.23 -1.53
CA CYS A 2 -15.22 -1.78 -1.70
C CYS A 2 -14.20 -1.25 -0.69
N LEU A 3 -13.19 -0.56 -1.19
CA LEU A 3 -12.10 0.02 -0.39
C LEU A 3 -12.30 1.52 -0.33
N GLY A 4 -12.23 2.10 0.87
CA GLY A 4 -12.39 3.53 1.09
C GLY A 4 -11.29 4.11 1.94
N MET A 5 -10.95 5.36 1.69
CA MET A 5 -10.02 6.15 2.52
C MET A 5 -10.59 7.54 2.72
N ALA A 6 -10.58 8.02 3.97
CA ALA A 6 -10.94 9.38 4.32
C ALA A 6 -9.70 10.17 4.77
N VAL A 7 -9.50 11.33 4.16
CA VAL A 7 -8.46 12.32 4.51
C VAL A 7 -9.10 13.70 4.47
N ASN A 8 -8.99 14.49 5.55
CA ASN A 8 -9.56 15.84 5.66
C ASN A 8 -11.03 15.92 5.20
N ASP A 9 -11.88 15.05 5.76
CA ASP A 9 -13.32 14.90 5.44
C ASP A 9 -13.64 14.50 3.99
N LYS A 10 -12.64 14.27 3.13
CA LYS A 10 -12.83 13.72 1.78
C LYS A 10 -12.74 12.21 1.81
N LEU A 11 -13.89 11.55 1.67
CA LEU A 11 -13.99 10.10 1.56
C LEU A 11 -14.06 9.69 0.08
N ARG A 12 -13.12 8.84 -0.34
CA ARG A 12 -13.07 8.30 -1.71
C ARG A 12 -13.11 6.77 -1.65
N PHE A 13 -13.65 6.17 -2.70
CA PHE A 13 -13.83 4.72 -2.79
C PHE A 13 -13.36 4.16 -4.13
N VAL A 14 -12.88 2.92 -4.09
CA VAL A 14 -12.63 2.10 -5.27
C VAL A 14 -13.19 0.71 -5.08
N MET A 15 -13.63 0.11 -6.19
CA MET A 15 -14.13 -1.25 -6.20
C MET A 15 -12.99 -2.20 -6.52
N LEU A 16 -12.66 -3.09 -5.59
CA LEU A 16 -11.74 -4.19 -5.82
C LEU A 16 -12.51 -5.45 -6.20
N SER A 17 -12.39 -5.83 -7.47
CA SER A 17 -12.87 -7.11 -7.99
C SER A 17 -11.91 -8.23 -7.56
N LEU A 18 -12.44 -9.24 -6.88
CA LEU A 18 -11.73 -10.48 -6.62
C LEU A 18 -12.21 -11.52 -7.65
N THR A 19 -11.29 -12.28 -8.24
CA THR A 19 -11.61 -13.28 -9.27
C THR A 19 -12.26 -14.52 -8.69
N ASP A 20 -11.92 -14.86 -7.44
CA ASP A 20 -12.38 -16.07 -6.77
C ASP A 20 -13.39 -15.73 -5.67
N THR A 21 -14.39 -16.59 -5.52
CA THR A 21 -15.33 -16.53 -4.40
C THR A 21 -14.58 -16.84 -3.12
N VAL A 22 -14.38 -15.84 -2.27
CA VAL A 22 -13.74 -15.99 -0.97
C VAL A 22 -14.78 -15.84 0.13
N SER A 23 -14.69 -16.70 1.14
CA SER A 23 -15.69 -16.80 2.20
C SER A 23 -15.64 -15.66 3.22
N SER A 24 -14.51 -14.96 3.31
CA SER A 24 -14.33 -13.81 4.20
C SER A 24 -13.07 -13.02 3.86
N LEU A 25 -12.97 -11.79 4.37
CA LEU A 25 -11.73 -11.02 4.33
C LEU A 25 -10.61 -11.69 5.13
N TYR A 26 -10.93 -12.37 6.24
CA TYR A 26 -9.95 -13.13 7.01
C TYR A 26 -9.25 -14.20 6.15
N LYS A 27 -10.02 -14.93 5.32
CA LYS A 27 -9.48 -15.96 4.44
C LYS A 27 -8.47 -15.43 3.41
N LEU A 28 -8.60 -14.18 2.99
CA LEU A 28 -7.65 -13.52 2.08
C LEU A 28 -6.31 -13.16 2.75
N MET A 29 -6.27 -13.13 4.09
CA MET A 29 -5.14 -12.58 4.85
C MET A 29 -4.50 -13.60 5.81
N GLU A 30 -5.19 -14.70 6.14
CA GLU A 30 -4.81 -15.61 7.23
C GLU A 30 -3.46 -16.32 7.05
N ASP A 31 -3.08 -16.67 5.82
CA ASP A 31 -1.86 -17.44 5.57
C ASP A 31 -0.63 -16.55 5.37
N GLU A 32 -0.83 -15.23 5.45
CA GLU A 32 0.17 -14.18 5.24
C GLU A 32 0.92 -14.26 3.90
N LYS A 33 0.39 -15.02 2.93
CA LYS A 33 0.99 -15.15 1.60
C LYS A 33 0.53 -14.04 0.69
N TYR A 34 1.45 -13.60 -0.16
CA TYR A 34 1.14 -12.61 -1.18
C TYR A 34 0.04 -13.11 -2.11
N LEU A 35 -1.03 -12.34 -2.22
CA LEU A 35 -2.13 -12.58 -3.15
C LEU A 35 -2.30 -11.34 -4.04
N ARG A 36 -2.02 -11.49 -5.33
CA ARG A 36 -2.06 -10.40 -6.31
C ARG A 36 -3.48 -9.91 -6.56
N THR A 37 -3.64 -8.60 -6.70
CA THR A 37 -4.86 -7.95 -7.21
C THR A 37 -4.63 -7.28 -8.56
N ARG A 38 -5.68 -6.70 -9.17
CA ARG A 38 -5.64 -6.04 -10.48
C ARG A 38 -6.40 -4.70 -10.48
N LEU A 39 -6.21 -3.88 -9.44
CA LEU A 39 -6.84 -2.57 -9.32
C LEU A 39 -6.07 -1.49 -10.10
N GLY A 40 -4.74 -1.58 -10.11
CA GLY A 40 -3.84 -0.64 -10.79
C GLY A 40 -3.53 0.62 -9.98
N ALA A 41 -2.37 1.20 -10.23
CA ALA A 41 -1.83 2.31 -9.45
C ALA A 41 -2.71 3.56 -9.47
N ASP A 42 -3.33 3.88 -10.61
CA ASP A 42 -4.19 5.07 -10.72
C ASP A 42 -5.42 4.96 -9.83
N LYS A 43 -5.99 3.77 -9.69
CA LYS A 43 -7.10 3.54 -8.77
C LYS A 43 -6.65 3.61 -7.31
N TRP A 44 -5.50 3.04 -6.98
CA TRP A 44 -4.92 3.21 -5.64
C TRP A 44 -4.69 4.68 -5.30
N LYS A 45 -4.01 5.44 -6.17
CA LYS A 45 -3.77 6.88 -6.01
C LYS A 45 -5.09 7.67 -5.94
N SER A 46 -6.14 7.24 -6.64
CA SER A 46 -7.44 7.93 -6.59
C SER A 46 -8.14 7.89 -5.22
N LEU A 47 -7.72 7.01 -4.30
CA LEU A 47 -8.25 6.97 -2.92
C LEU A 47 -7.84 8.20 -2.08
N ILE A 48 -6.71 8.83 -2.40
CA ILE A 48 -6.15 9.95 -1.64
C ILE A 48 -5.68 11.03 -2.60
N GLU A 49 -6.24 12.22 -2.47
CA GLU A 49 -5.80 13.39 -3.24
C GLU A 49 -4.34 13.73 -2.94
N ASN A 50 -3.56 14.06 -3.97
CA ASN A 50 -2.12 14.31 -3.91
C ASN A 50 -1.26 13.13 -3.43
N SER A 51 -1.78 11.90 -3.37
CA SER A 51 -0.94 10.73 -3.14
C SER A 51 -0.04 10.40 -4.32
N SER A 52 1.05 9.69 -4.05
CA SER A 52 1.99 9.22 -5.08
C SER A 52 2.60 7.88 -4.71
N LEU A 53 3.31 7.27 -5.64
CA LEU A 53 4.25 6.17 -5.43
C LEU A 53 5.55 6.57 -6.12
N GLN A 54 6.66 5.93 -5.79
CA GLN A 54 7.85 6.04 -6.64
C GLN A 54 7.58 5.50 -8.04
N ILE A 55 8.46 5.86 -8.97
CA ILE A 55 8.28 5.70 -10.40
C ILE A 55 7.99 4.25 -10.85
N HIS A 56 8.49 3.25 -10.11
CA HIS A 56 8.23 1.85 -10.43
C HIS A 56 7.26 1.20 -9.44
N GLU A 57 6.14 0.74 -9.98
CA GLU A 57 5.12 -0.01 -9.24
C GLU A 57 5.57 -1.47 -9.06
N CYS A 58 5.72 -1.92 -7.81
CA CYS A 58 6.37 -3.19 -7.52
C CYS A 58 5.40 -4.35 -7.28
N LYS A 59 4.48 -4.19 -6.32
CA LYS A 59 3.49 -5.22 -5.99
C LYS A 59 2.16 -4.58 -5.68
N GLU A 60 1.10 -5.33 -5.95
CA GLU A 60 -0.28 -4.94 -5.65
C GLU A 60 -1.07 -6.15 -5.13
N GLY A 61 -1.80 -5.99 -4.02
CA GLY A 61 -2.67 -7.02 -3.48
C GLY A 61 -2.61 -7.15 -1.97
N PHE A 62 -2.82 -8.38 -1.47
CA PHE A 62 -2.78 -8.70 -0.06
C PHE A 62 -1.40 -9.22 0.38
N ASN A 63 -1.06 -8.98 1.64
CA ASN A 63 0.14 -9.46 2.31
C ASN A 63 1.44 -9.13 1.55
N LEU A 64 1.63 -7.86 1.18
CA LEU A 64 2.88 -7.38 0.60
C LEU A 64 3.93 -7.33 1.72
N GLN A 65 4.66 -8.42 1.87
CA GLN A 65 5.75 -8.54 2.84
C GLN A 65 7.00 -7.78 2.36
N ARG A 66 7.87 -7.43 3.32
CA ARG A 66 9.18 -6.85 3.03
C ARG A 66 9.98 -7.76 2.09
N VAL A 67 10.78 -7.14 1.22
CA VAL A 67 11.79 -7.89 0.47
C VAL A 67 12.80 -8.49 1.46
N LYS A 68 13.23 -9.72 1.21
CA LYS A 68 14.19 -10.43 2.06
C LYS A 68 15.46 -9.58 2.19
N PHE A 69 15.96 -9.44 3.43
CA PHE A 69 17.13 -8.63 3.78
C PHE A 69 16.97 -7.11 3.64
N CYS A 70 15.77 -6.62 3.35
CA CYS A 70 15.47 -5.18 3.32
C CYS A 70 14.63 -4.81 4.54
N GLU A 71 15.30 -4.41 5.62
CA GLU A 71 14.62 -4.06 6.88
C GLU A 71 13.84 -2.74 6.79
N THR A 72 14.26 -1.86 5.89
CA THR A 72 13.63 -0.57 5.63
C THR A 72 12.51 -0.63 4.59
N CYS A 73 12.32 -1.78 3.94
CA CYS A 73 11.29 -1.92 2.91
C CYS A 73 9.88 -1.77 3.49
N SER A 74 9.03 -1.18 2.68
CA SER A 74 7.61 -1.05 2.93
C SER A 74 6.92 -2.41 2.86
N ARG A 75 5.99 -2.61 3.79
CA ARG A 75 5.05 -3.74 3.80
C ARG A 75 3.63 -3.23 3.96
N VAL A 76 2.68 -3.93 3.35
CA VAL A 76 1.27 -3.51 3.34
C VAL A 76 0.37 -4.75 3.40
N ARG A 77 -0.66 -4.73 4.26
CA ARG A 77 -1.60 -5.86 4.35
C ARG A 77 -2.53 -5.94 3.14
N LEU A 78 -2.96 -4.79 2.61
CA LEU A 78 -3.70 -4.68 1.35
C LEU A 78 -3.35 -3.35 0.68
N GLY A 79 -2.74 -3.36 -0.49
CA GLY A 79 -2.31 -2.12 -1.14
C GLY A 79 -1.38 -2.33 -2.31
N MET A 80 -0.58 -1.29 -2.57
CA MET A 80 0.47 -1.25 -3.58
C MET A 80 1.76 -0.70 -2.98
N THR A 81 2.90 -1.23 -3.39
CA THR A 81 4.24 -0.70 -3.10
C THR A 81 4.93 -0.20 -4.36
N GLY A 82 5.83 0.77 -4.21
CA GLY A 82 6.70 1.27 -5.28
C GLY A 82 8.16 1.36 -4.84
N ASP A 83 9.05 1.53 -5.82
CA ASP A 83 10.51 1.64 -5.69
C ASP A 83 11.01 2.64 -6.76
N GLU A 84 12.13 3.30 -6.51
CA GLU A 84 12.82 4.13 -7.50
C GLU A 84 13.55 3.29 -8.56
N TRP A 85 13.83 2.01 -8.27
CA TRP A 85 14.44 1.08 -9.21
C TRP A 85 13.45 0.06 -9.76
N ALA A 86 13.50 -0.17 -11.08
CA ALA A 86 12.64 -1.13 -11.77
C ALA A 86 12.80 -2.60 -11.31
N ASN A 87 13.83 -2.90 -10.52
CA ASN A 87 14.11 -4.24 -10.01
C ASN A 87 13.33 -4.56 -8.72
N CYS A 88 12.69 -3.58 -8.09
CA CYS A 88 11.84 -3.76 -6.91
C CYS A 88 12.51 -4.51 -5.76
N LYS A 89 13.82 -4.27 -5.54
CA LYS A 89 14.60 -4.91 -4.49
C LYS A 89 14.54 -4.16 -3.17
N SER A 90 14.16 -2.89 -3.19
CA SER A 90 14.14 -2.00 -2.03
C SER A 90 12.87 -1.13 -1.96
N PRO A 91 11.66 -1.66 -2.25
CA PRO A 91 10.46 -0.83 -2.28
C PRO A 91 10.22 -0.16 -0.94
N ASP A 92 10.21 1.16 -0.93
CA ASP A 92 10.09 2.00 0.26
C ASP A 92 8.95 3.03 0.16
N SER A 93 8.20 3.06 -0.95
CA SER A 93 6.89 3.74 -1.04
C SER A 93 5.70 2.78 -1.01
N PHE A 94 4.56 3.24 -0.51
CA PHE A 94 3.30 2.49 -0.55
C PHE A 94 2.03 3.34 -0.47
N ILE A 95 0.92 2.74 -0.87
CA ILE A 95 -0.44 3.19 -0.56
C ILE A 95 -1.32 1.99 -0.21
N GLY A 96 -2.08 2.06 0.88
CA GLY A 96 -2.95 0.95 1.27
C GLY A 96 -3.35 0.90 2.75
N PHE A 97 -3.66 -0.31 3.19
CA PHE A 97 -4.15 -0.67 4.53
C PHE A 97 -3.16 -1.63 5.22
N GLY A 98 -2.98 -1.47 6.52
CA GLY A 98 -1.98 -2.20 7.31
C GLY A 98 -0.55 -1.90 6.86
N GLY A 99 -0.26 -0.64 6.53
CA GLY A 99 1.03 -0.19 6.03
C GLY A 99 2.08 0.02 7.10
N GLN A 100 3.33 -0.29 6.77
CA GLN A 100 4.51 0.08 7.55
C GLN A 100 5.67 0.32 6.59
N GLY A 101 6.30 1.48 6.70
CA GLY A 101 7.51 1.82 5.96
C GLY A 101 8.69 2.12 6.87
N SER A 102 9.73 2.70 6.29
CA SER A 102 10.87 3.28 7.00
C SER A 102 10.87 4.79 6.78
N SER A 103 11.09 5.56 7.83
CA SER A 103 11.02 7.03 7.80
C SER A 103 12.21 7.69 7.11
N THR A 104 13.27 6.93 6.82
CA THR A 104 14.55 7.52 6.45
C THR A 104 15.33 6.65 5.48
N CYS A 105 15.89 7.31 4.46
CA CYS A 105 16.70 6.78 3.37
C CYS A 105 18.03 6.18 3.88
N GLY A 106 17.94 5.07 4.60
CA GLY A 106 19.09 4.38 5.22
C GLY A 106 19.15 4.46 6.75
N THR A 107 18.17 5.07 7.42
CA THR A 107 18.02 4.93 8.88
C THR A 107 16.76 4.11 9.18
N PRO A 108 16.85 3.01 9.94
CA PRO A 108 15.71 2.16 10.22
C PRO A 108 14.92 2.70 11.42
N THR A 109 14.17 3.78 11.20
CA THR A 109 13.11 4.19 12.12
C THR A 109 11.76 3.82 11.49
N PRO A 110 11.04 2.85 12.06
CA PRO A 110 9.79 2.39 11.46
C PRO A 110 8.74 3.50 11.52
N GLU A 111 8.25 3.91 10.35
CA GLU A 111 7.11 4.82 10.22
C GLU A 111 5.83 3.98 10.06
N LEU A 112 4.93 4.10 11.03
CA LEU A 112 3.65 3.39 11.04
C LEU A 112 2.56 4.24 10.40
N VAL A 113 2.45 4.18 9.09
CA VAL A 113 1.28 4.67 8.35
C VAL A 113 0.32 3.50 8.15
N SER A 114 -0.46 3.18 9.20
CA SER A 114 -1.34 2.01 9.21
C SER A 114 -2.37 2.01 8.09
N CYS A 115 -2.83 3.17 7.65
CA CYS A 115 -3.62 3.32 6.44
C CYS A 115 -3.29 4.67 5.81
N GLY A 116 -3.11 4.69 4.50
CA GLY A 116 -2.77 5.92 3.79
C GLY A 116 -1.70 5.72 2.73
N ASN A 117 -0.89 6.75 2.53
CA ASN A 117 0.19 6.80 1.55
C ASN A 117 1.49 7.23 2.22
N LEU A 118 2.58 6.54 1.88
CA LEU A 118 3.93 6.90 2.26
C LEU A 118 4.81 6.89 1.01
N VAL A 119 5.53 7.98 0.79
CA VAL A 119 6.63 8.07 -0.16
C VAL A 119 7.77 8.77 0.55
N ARG A 120 8.91 8.11 0.63
CA ARG A 120 10.15 8.67 1.16
C ARG A 120 11.23 8.44 0.12
N CYS A 121 12.27 9.27 0.17
CA CYS A 121 13.46 9.10 -0.65
C CYS A 121 13.22 9.42 -2.13
N ARG A 122 14.32 9.68 -2.84
CA ARG A 122 14.40 10.43 -4.11
C ARG A 122 13.32 10.07 -5.16
N ASP A 123 13.12 11.04 -6.07
CA ASP A 123 12.26 11.08 -7.27
C ASP A 123 10.89 11.75 -7.11
N HIS A 124 10.34 11.79 -5.89
CA HIS A 124 9.12 12.57 -5.58
C HIS A 124 9.31 13.41 -4.32
N GLU A 125 8.42 14.39 -4.13
CA GLU A 125 8.29 15.05 -2.83
C GLU A 125 7.89 14.00 -1.78
N ASP A 126 8.60 13.98 -0.65
CA ASP A 126 8.25 13.16 0.51
C ASP A 126 6.75 13.34 0.84
N LYS A 127 6.04 12.22 0.95
CA LYS A 127 4.62 12.19 1.30
C LYS A 127 4.39 11.28 2.47
N GLU A 128 3.74 11.80 3.50
CA GLU A 128 3.15 11.00 4.57
C GLU A 128 1.70 11.46 4.73
N ILE A 129 0.76 10.70 4.15
CA ILE A 129 -0.67 11.02 4.22
C ILE A 129 -1.36 9.88 4.96
N ARG A 130 -1.78 10.14 6.19
CA ARG A 130 -2.55 9.19 7.00
C ARG A 130 -4.03 9.30 6.65
N ALA A 131 -4.69 8.15 6.50
CA ALA A 131 -6.10 8.07 6.18
C ALA A 131 -6.86 7.19 7.19
N PHE A 132 -8.15 7.46 7.35
CA PHE A 132 -9.05 6.49 7.97
C PHE A 132 -9.50 5.50 6.89
N GLY A 133 -9.26 4.20 7.11
CA GLY A 133 -9.53 3.15 6.14
C GLY A 133 -10.89 2.48 6.34
N TYR A 134 -11.62 2.28 5.24
CA TYR A 134 -12.87 1.51 5.19
C TYR A 134 -12.68 0.30 4.28
N ILE A 135 -13.08 -0.88 4.74
CA ILE A 135 -13.14 -2.09 3.92
C ILE A 135 -14.54 -2.67 4.05
N PHE A 136 -15.32 -2.57 2.98
CA PHE A 136 -16.65 -3.15 2.90
C PHE A 136 -16.60 -4.49 2.16
N VAL A 137 -16.91 -5.54 2.89
CA VAL A 137 -16.93 -6.94 2.44
C VAL A 137 -18.39 -7.36 2.35
N ARG A 138 -18.74 -8.06 1.27
CA ARG A 138 -20.08 -8.64 1.06
C ARG A 138 -19.98 -10.15 1.13
#